data_AF-A0A7K4IBJ4-F1
#
_entry.id   AF-A0A7K4IBJ4-F1
#
_cell.length_a   1.000
_cell.length_b   1.000
_cell.length_c   1.000
_cell.angle_alpha   90.00
_cell.angle_beta   90.00
_cell.angle_gamma   90.00
#
_symmetry.space_group_name_H-M   'P 1'
#
loop_
_entity.id
_entity.type
_entity.pdbx_description
1 polymer ?
#
loop_
_entity_poly.entity_id
_entity_poly.type
_entity_poly.pdbx_seq_one_letter_code
_entity_poly.pdbx_strand_id
1 'polypeptide(L)'
;MLVLRVLCVCDSYEKVKARLCWSPHIALPLVEVPALNVIGIRKEEKPFEARVPIIPAHIDRLSSDHGLSFVVEPSTQRAFPVEEFSSVNALVSPLIDSKASIILGIKEMPMEFFEPSKVYMFFSHVTKGQTHNMPMLRRVMDVGATLIDYEHIVDDKGKRLVFFGNWAGMAGISDTLRALGERLKYENVAPNPFAEMRETRKLRGLPELKQEFKALADRISDKGLPKDLLPFVVGFAGYGNVSKGAQELFDILPHEVAQPHELPSLKSSPNTLYKCVFKEEDMVEPINPSNEFDLQDYYNHGSVKYHGTFQRHVPYLTVLVNCIYWSAKYPRLLTKEFIKSHWRAKNRRLRVIGDISCDIQGGIEFTLYATNPAQPTFTYLVDKDVAVPGVMGDGPVVMAVDNLPCELPRESSTSFSSSLLGFVPALANADFSVPFEKLSLPRELKDAVIVYRGQLTPRYQYLQQFLQ
;
A
#
# COMPACT_ATOMS: atom_id res chain seq x y z
N MET A 1 9.90 -63.48 -2.57
CA MET A 1 9.13 -64.74 -2.60
C MET A 1 9.30 -65.42 -1.25
N LEU A 2 8.24 -66.07 -0.75
CA LEU A 2 8.05 -66.72 0.56
C LEU A 2 7.54 -65.80 1.70
N VAL A 3 6.25 -65.84 2.12
CA VAL A 3 5.51 -66.90 2.89
C VAL A 3 5.90 -66.83 4.38
N LEU A 4 5.07 -66.93 5.43
CA LEU A 4 3.63 -66.91 5.78
C LEU A 4 3.60 -67.12 7.33
N ARG A 5 2.46 -66.88 7.99
CA ARG A 5 1.95 -67.50 9.26
C ARG A 5 2.48 -67.07 10.65
N VAL A 6 1.57 -66.42 11.38
CA VAL A 6 0.85 -66.87 12.61
C VAL A 6 1.61 -67.76 13.60
N LEU A 7 1.66 -67.35 14.88
CA LEU A 7 1.18 -68.16 16.02
C LEU A 7 1.21 -67.36 17.34
N CYS A 8 0.04 -67.27 17.96
CA CYS A 8 -0.18 -66.99 19.37
C CYS A 8 -0.22 -68.35 20.09
N VAL A 9 0.62 -68.56 21.10
CA VAL A 9 0.48 -69.67 22.07
C VAL A 9 1.00 -69.18 23.43
N CYS A 10 0.13 -69.20 24.42
CA CYS A 10 0.47 -69.24 25.85
C CYS A 10 1.04 -70.63 26.19
N ASP A 11 2.13 -70.71 26.95
CA ASP A 11 2.15 -71.51 28.19
C ASP A 11 3.48 -71.47 28.97
N SER A 12 3.31 -71.35 30.30
CA SER A 12 4.05 -71.97 31.42
C SER A 12 5.56 -71.78 31.69
N TYR A 13 5.81 -71.20 32.88
CA TYR A 13 6.68 -71.64 34.00
C TYR A 13 8.23 -71.78 33.90
N GLU A 14 8.88 -71.03 34.80
CA GLU A 14 10.09 -71.26 35.62
C GLU A 14 11.55 -71.10 35.10
N LYS A 15 12.15 -69.99 35.58
CA LYS A 15 13.44 -69.82 36.28
C LYS A 15 14.71 -70.45 35.68
N VAL A 16 15.59 -69.57 35.17
CA VAL A 16 17.04 -69.61 35.43
C VAL A 16 17.56 -68.18 35.67
N LYS A 17 18.22 -67.97 36.81
CA LYS A 17 18.90 -66.72 37.18
C LYS A 17 20.23 -66.59 36.43
N ALA A 18 20.46 -65.49 35.72
CA ALA A 18 21.80 -65.02 35.39
C ALA A 18 21.85 -63.48 35.45
N ARG A 19 22.84 -62.99 36.19
CA ARG A 19 23.12 -61.58 36.50
C ARG A 19 23.47 -60.79 35.24
N LEU A 20 22.91 -59.60 35.08
CA LEU A 20 23.50 -58.53 34.26
C LEU A 20 23.51 -57.22 35.04
N CYS A 21 24.72 -56.67 35.18
CA CYS A 21 25.01 -55.39 35.81
C CYS A 21 24.25 -54.24 35.13
N TRP A 22 23.69 -53.36 35.94
CA TRP A 22 23.21 -52.06 35.50
C TRP A 22 24.39 -51.10 35.33
N SER A 23 24.56 -50.55 34.12
CA SER A 23 25.28 -49.30 33.90
C SER A 23 24.25 -48.17 33.79
N PRO A 24 24.42 -47.03 34.47
CA PRO A 24 23.49 -45.92 34.37
C PRO A 24 23.60 -45.29 32.98
N HIS A 25 22.45 -45.15 32.32
CA HIS A 25 22.33 -44.44 31.06
C HIS A 25 22.85 -43.01 31.21
N ILE A 26 23.81 -42.66 30.36
CA ILE A 26 24.21 -41.30 30.06
C ILE A 26 22.97 -40.59 29.53
N ALA A 27 22.40 -39.68 30.33
CA ALA A 27 21.43 -38.72 29.85
C ALA A 27 22.16 -37.82 28.84
N LEU A 28 21.89 -38.02 27.56
CA LEU A 28 22.24 -37.06 26.53
C LEU A 28 21.53 -35.75 26.91
N PRO A 29 22.24 -34.61 27.03
CA PRO A 29 21.59 -33.35 27.29
C PRO A 29 20.60 -33.09 26.15
N LEU A 30 19.35 -32.83 26.51
CA LEU A 30 18.40 -32.20 25.62
C LEU A 30 19.09 -30.93 25.11
N VAL A 31 19.48 -30.93 23.85
CA VAL A 31 19.85 -29.70 23.16
C VAL A 31 18.62 -28.81 23.30
N GLU A 32 18.72 -27.75 24.11
CA GLU A 32 17.74 -26.68 24.09
C GLU A 32 17.72 -26.16 22.66
N VAL A 33 16.70 -26.58 21.90
CA VAL A 33 16.36 -25.96 20.64
C VAL A 33 16.10 -24.50 21.00
N PRO A 34 16.82 -23.52 20.40
CA PRO A 34 16.54 -22.11 20.64
C PRO A 34 15.04 -21.92 20.48
N ALA A 35 14.40 -21.29 21.46
CA ALA A 35 12.95 -21.13 21.47
C ALA A 35 12.51 -20.66 20.08
N LEU A 36 11.76 -21.52 19.37
CA LEU A 36 11.19 -21.21 18.07
C LEU A 36 10.47 -19.87 18.20
N ASN A 37 10.98 -18.83 17.56
CA ASN A 37 10.38 -17.51 17.66
C ASN A 37 9.01 -17.56 17.00
N VAL A 38 7.99 -17.50 17.85
CA VAL A 38 6.59 -17.48 17.42
C VAL A 38 6.30 -16.10 16.87
N ILE A 39 5.76 -16.04 15.66
CA ILE A 39 5.40 -14.78 14.99
C ILE A 39 3.90 -14.54 15.17
N GLY A 40 3.56 -13.36 15.68
CA GLY A 40 2.19 -12.88 15.80
C GLY A 40 1.75 -12.10 14.57
N ILE A 41 0.57 -12.39 14.03
CA ILE A 41 -0.08 -11.60 12.99
C ILE A 41 -1.24 -10.83 13.62
N ARG A 42 -1.04 -9.52 13.78
CA ARG A 42 -2.00 -8.61 14.40
C ARG A 42 -3.27 -8.48 13.56
N LYS A 43 -4.39 -8.25 14.23
CA LYS A 43 -5.63 -7.78 13.60
C LYS A 43 -5.54 -6.26 13.37
N GLU A 44 -5.88 -5.78 12.19
CA GLU A 44 -5.98 -4.34 11.98
C GLU A 44 -7.27 -3.81 12.61
N GLU A 45 -7.28 -2.54 13.02
CA GLU A 45 -8.45 -1.87 13.64
C GLU A 45 -8.87 -0.61 12.89
N LYS A 46 -7.96 -0.02 12.08
CA LYS A 46 -8.30 1.12 11.22
C LYS A 46 -9.43 0.71 10.27
N PRO A 47 -10.49 1.52 10.12
CA PRO A 47 -11.58 1.21 9.20
C PRO A 47 -11.08 0.93 7.79
N PHE A 48 -11.69 -0.08 7.15
CA PHE A 48 -11.36 -0.56 5.80
C PHE A 48 -9.98 -1.22 5.66
N GLU A 49 -9.15 -1.26 6.70
CA GLU A 49 -7.85 -1.94 6.64
C GLU A 49 -8.02 -3.46 6.77
N ALA A 50 -8.27 -4.11 5.64
CA ALA A 50 -8.49 -5.55 5.56
C ALA A 50 -7.22 -6.35 5.20
N ARG A 51 -6.08 -5.68 4.99
CA ARG A 51 -4.83 -6.31 4.54
C ARG A 51 -4.15 -7.07 5.69
N VAL A 52 -3.19 -7.91 5.33
CA VAL A 52 -2.34 -8.66 6.27
C VAL A 52 -0.87 -8.58 5.85
N PRO A 53 0.07 -8.59 6.82
CA PRO A 53 1.49 -8.57 6.52
C PRO A 53 1.98 -9.89 5.92
N ILE A 54 1.41 -11.02 6.37
CA ILE A 54 1.70 -12.36 5.83
C ILE A 54 0.39 -13.09 5.51
N ILE A 55 0.29 -13.61 4.28
CA ILE A 55 -0.88 -14.39 3.82
C ILE A 55 -0.78 -15.86 4.24
N PRO A 56 -1.89 -16.62 4.32
CA PRO A 56 -1.87 -18.04 4.70
C PRO A 56 -0.89 -18.89 3.90
N ALA A 57 -0.84 -18.73 2.57
CA ALA A 57 0.08 -19.49 1.72
C ALA A 57 1.57 -19.25 2.05
N HIS A 58 1.92 -18.04 2.54
CA HIS A 58 3.29 -17.75 2.96
C HIS A 58 3.56 -18.20 4.39
N ILE A 59 2.56 -18.26 5.26
CA ILE A 59 2.70 -18.92 6.58
C ILE A 59 3.01 -20.40 6.39
N ASP A 60 2.27 -21.10 5.53
CA ASP A 60 2.51 -22.51 5.22
C ASP A 60 3.95 -22.76 4.76
N ARG A 61 4.40 -21.92 3.81
CA ARG A 61 5.77 -21.96 3.30
C ARG A 61 6.81 -21.67 4.38
N LEU A 62 6.64 -20.61 5.17
CA LEU A 62 7.57 -20.25 6.24
C LEU A 62 7.64 -21.31 7.34
N SER A 63 6.52 -21.94 7.65
CA SER A 63 6.44 -23.03 8.62
C SER A 63 7.15 -24.28 8.09
N SER A 64 6.94 -24.62 6.81
CA SER A 64 7.55 -25.80 6.17
C SER A 64 9.04 -25.64 5.90
N ASP A 65 9.45 -24.51 5.33
CA ASP A 65 10.83 -24.26 4.88
C ASP A 65 11.76 -23.88 6.05
N HIS A 66 11.23 -23.27 7.11
CA HIS A 66 12.02 -22.68 8.20
C HIS A 66 11.57 -23.09 9.60
N GLY A 67 10.56 -23.96 9.74
CA GLY A 67 10.07 -24.43 11.03
C GLY A 67 9.35 -23.36 11.86
N LEU A 68 9.03 -22.19 11.30
CA LEU A 68 8.45 -21.08 12.04
C LEU A 68 7.03 -21.38 12.52
N SER A 69 6.66 -20.83 13.67
CA SER A 69 5.31 -20.98 14.24
C SER A 69 4.59 -19.64 14.25
N PHE A 70 3.28 -19.66 14.00
CA PHE A 70 2.48 -18.44 13.87
C PHE A 70 1.28 -18.44 14.82
N VAL A 71 1.02 -17.27 15.40
CA VAL A 71 -0.22 -16.94 16.11
C VAL A 71 -0.93 -15.83 15.35
N VAL A 72 -2.21 -16.00 15.03
CA VAL A 72 -3.00 -15.05 14.26
C VAL A 72 -4.15 -14.58 15.11
N GLU A 73 -4.28 -13.26 15.29
CA GLU A 73 -5.44 -12.75 16.02
C GLU A 73 -6.74 -12.93 15.24
N PRO A 74 -7.85 -13.27 15.91
CA PRO A 74 -9.18 -13.20 15.33
C PRO A 74 -9.48 -11.79 14.78
N SER A 75 -10.06 -11.72 13.58
CA SER A 75 -10.48 -10.48 12.93
C SER A 75 -11.76 -10.68 12.16
N THR A 76 -12.67 -9.71 12.23
CA THR A 76 -13.91 -9.67 11.43
C THR A 76 -13.79 -8.84 10.16
N GLN A 77 -12.71 -8.06 10.00
CA GLN A 77 -12.52 -7.19 8.82
C GLN A 77 -11.47 -7.68 7.83
N ARG A 78 -10.56 -8.56 8.26
CA ARG A 78 -9.46 -9.08 7.45
C ARG A 78 -9.97 -9.79 6.20
N ALA A 79 -9.31 -9.58 5.06
CA ALA A 79 -9.68 -10.14 3.77
C ALA A 79 -9.44 -11.66 3.65
N PHE A 80 -8.65 -12.22 4.57
CA PHE A 80 -8.39 -13.63 4.74
C PHE A 80 -9.08 -14.08 6.03
N PRO A 81 -10.10 -14.95 5.96
CA PRO A 81 -10.83 -15.42 7.12
C PRO A 81 -9.97 -16.38 7.95
N VAL A 82 -10.32 -16.58 9.22
CA VAL A 82 -9.50 -17.33 10.19
C VAL A 82 -9.33 -18.80 9.83
N GLU A 83 -10.26 -19.36 9.07
CA GLU A 83 -10.25 -20.73 8.56
C GLU A 83 -9.09 -20.95 7.58
N GLU A 84 -8.78 -19.95 6.73
CA GLU A 84 -7.63 -20.04 5.83
C GLU A 84 -6.32 -20.11 6.61
N PHE A 85 -6.20 -19.36 7.72
CA PHE A 85 -5.01 -19.43 8.61
C PHE A 85 -4.94 -20.74 9.39
N SER A 86 -6.07 -21.22 9.90
CA SER A 86 -6.13 -22.47 10.66
C SER A 86 -5.75 -23.67 9.80
N SER A 87 -6.08 -23.64 8.50
CA SER A 87 -5.74 -24.70 7.54
C SER A 87 -4.24 -24.87 7.28
N VAL A 88 -3.44 -23.85 7.60
CA VAL A 88 -1.97 -23.85 7.46
C VAL A 88 -1.26 -23.95 8.82
N ASN A 89 -1.94 -24.54 9.81
CA ASN A 89 -1.45 -24.78 11.18
C ASN A 89 -1.08 -23.51 11.97
N ALA A 90 -1.60 -22.33 11.58
CA ALA A 90 -1.46 -21.13 12.41
C ALA A 90 -2.42 -21.19 13.60
N LEU A 91 -1.92 -20.88 14.80
CA LEU A 91 -2.76 -20.84 16.01
C LEU A 91 -3.60 -19.57 16.02
N VAL A 92 -4.92 -19.69 16.15
CA VAL A 92 -5.82 -18.53 16.27
C VAL A 92 -6.01 -18.17 17.74
N SER A 93 -5.48 -17.03 18.18
CA SER A 93 -5.51 -16.59 19.59
C SER A 93 -5.24 -15.08 19.70
N PRO A 94 -5.68 -14.39 20.78
CA PRO A 94 -5.17 -13.07 21.12
C PRO A 94 -3.63 -13.04 21.23
N LEU A 95 -3.00 -11.91 20.88
CA LEU A 95 -1.53 -11.78 20.92
C LEU A 95 -0.98 -11.20 22.22
N ILE A 96 -1.77 -10.40 22.94
CA ILE A 96 -1.42 -9.94 24.29
C ILE A 96 -1.20 -11.17 25.17
N ASP A 97 -0.10 -11.17 25.94
CA ASP A 97 0.34 -12.29 26.79
C ASP A 97 0.63 -13.61 26.02
N SER A 98 0.61 -13.59 24.69
CA SER A 98 0.97 -14.75 23.88
C SER A 98 2.49 -14.97 23.86
N LYS A 99 2.90 -16.18 23.48
CA LYS A 99 4.31 -16.55 23.28
C LYS A 99 4.96 -15.89 22.06
N ALA A 100 4.21 -15.12 21.27
CA ALA A 100 4.76 -14.44 20.11
C ALA A 100 5.75 -13.35 20.54
N SER A 101 7.01 -13.50 20.12
CA SER A 101 8.10 -12.55 20.41
C SER A 101 8.22 -11.46 19.34
N ILE A 102 7.74 -11.74 18.13
CA ILE A 102 7.71 -10.81 17.00
C ILE A 102 6.26 -10.63 16.55
N ILE A 103 5.78 -9.40 16.50
CA ILE A 103 4.42 -9.05 16.09
C ILE A 103 4.45 -8.24 14.80
N LEU A 104 3.78 -8.74 13.77
CA LEU A 104 3.62 -8.09 12.48
C LEU A 104 2.22 -7.49 12.38
N GLY A 105 2.12 -6.22 12.04
CA GLY A 105 0.87 -5.54 11.66
C GLY A 105 1.04 -4.82 10.32
N ILE A 106 0.02 -4.13 9.86
CA ILE A 106 0.13 -3.21 8.71
C ILE A 106 0.22 -1.77 9.22
N LYS A 107 -0.73 -1.36 10.07
CA LYS A 107 -0.82 0.00 10.61
C LYS A 107 -0.34 0.09 12.06
N GLU A 108 -0.29 1.32 12.52
CA GLU A 108 -0.04 1.68 13.92
C GLU A 108 -0.95 0.90 14.88
N MET A 109 -0.38 0.55 16.03
CA MET A 109 -1.06 -0.26 17.07
C MET A 109 -1.44 0.63 18.27
N PRO A 110 -2.53 0.30 18.99
CA PRO A 110 -2.89 1.00 20.22
C PRO A 110 -1.76 0.98 21.27
N MET A 111 -1.66 2.03 22.08
CA MET A 111 -0.57 2.19 23.07
C MET A 111 -0.55 1.10 24.14
N GLU A 112 -1.71 0.57 24.48
CA GLU A 112 -1.92 -0.54 25.41
C GLU A 112 -1.46 -1.89 24.86
N PHE A 113 -1.20 -1.98 23.56
CA PHE A 113 -0.81 -3.23 22.90
C PHE A 113 0.67 -3.59 23.09
N PHE A 114 1.52 -2.61 23.43
CA PHE A 114 2.96 -2.83 23.52
C PHE A 114 3.36 -3.47 24.86
N GLU A 115 3.92 -4.68 24.76
CA GLU A 115 4.54 -5.46 25.83
C GLU A 115 6.08 -5.41 25.79
N PRO A 116 6.76 -5.51 26.94
CA PRO A 116 8.22 -5.48 27.03
C PRO A 116 8.85 -6.67 26.31
N SER A 117 10.09 -6.49 25.83
CA SER A 117 10.89 -7.55 25.19
C SER A 117 10.28 -8.14 23.91
N LYS A 118 9.22 -7.55 23.35
CA LYS A 118 8.65 -7.90 22.04
C LYS A 118 9.18 -6.99 20.93
N VAL A 119 9.21 -7.53 19.72
CA VAL A 119 9.56 -6.82 18.49
C VAL A 119 8.28 -6.55 17.71
N TYR A 120 8.04 -5.30 17.33
CA TYR A 120 6.89 -4.90 16.53
C TYR A 120 7.35 -4.41 15.16
N MET A 121 6.63 -4.81 14.11
CA MET A 121 6.94 -4.42 12.75
C MET A 121 5.67 -3.96 12.02
N PHE A 122 5.61 -2.68 11.66
CA PHE A 122 4.46 -2.04 11.00
C PHE A 122 4.87 -0.69 10.37
N PHE A 123 3.98 -0.08 9.57
CA PHE A 123 4.17 1.31 9.12
C PHE A 123 3.92 2.26 10.30
N SER A 124 4.98 2.68 10.98
CA SER A 124 4.84 3.44 12.22
C SER A 124 4.55 4.92 11.96
N HIS A 125 4.95 5.43 10.79
CA HIS A 125 4.81 6.83 10.41
C HIS A 125 5.38 7.77 11.49
N VAL A 126 6.57 7.46 12.03
CA VAL A 126 7.24 8.28 13.06
C VAL A 126 8.47 9.04 12.56
N THR A 127 9.06 8.58 11.46
CA THR A 127 10.40 9.02 11.00
C THR A 127 10.47 10.45 10.48
N LYS A 128 9.34 11.12 10.29
CA LYS A 128 9.27 12.55 9.93
C LYS A 128 8.84 13.41 11.12
N GLY A 129 8.84 12.87 12.34
CA GLY A 129 8.37 13.58 13.54
C GLY A 129 6.86 13.80 13.55
N GLN A 130 6.09 12.88 12.97
CA GLN A 130 4.64 13.03 12.86
C GLN A 130 3.97 13.06 14.24
N THR A 131 3.49 14.24 14.63
CA THR A 131 3.00 14.55 15.98
C THR A 131 1.95 13.56 16.50
N HIS A 132 1.06 13.07 15.64
CA HIS A 132 0.00 12.12 16.01
C HIS A 132 0.53 10.74 16.47
N ASN A 133 1.69 10.30 15.98
CA ASN A 133 2.28 9.00 16.32
C ASN A 133 3.46 9.07 17.31
N MET A 134 3.93 10.28 17.66
CA MET A 134 4.98 10.44 18.69
C MET A 134 4.58 9.86 20.06
N PRO A 135 3.32 9.96 20.54
CA PRO A 135 2.91 9.31 21.79
C PRO A 135 3.05 7.78 21.74
N MET A 136 2.71 7.16 20.60
CA MET A 136 2.90 5.73 20.38
C MET A 136 4.40 5.36 20.40
N LEU A 137 5.25 6.15 19.73
CA LEU A 137 6.71 5.94 19.77
C LEU A 137 7.26 6.02 21.21
N ARG A 138 6.85 7.04 21.97
CA ARG A 138 7.22 7.18 23.39
C ARG A 138 6.78 5.95 24.18
N ARG A 139 5.56 5.45 23.95
CA ARG A 139 5.06 4.26 24.64
C ARG A 139 5.88 3.00 24.34
N VAL A 140 6.25 2.77 23.07
CA VAL A 140 7.17 1.69 22.68
C VAL A 140 8.49 1.81 23.44
N MET A 141 9.02 3.03 23.57
CA MET A 141 10.25 3.31 24.30
C MET A 141 10.12 3.01 25.80
N ASP A 142 9.08 3.53 26.45
CA ASP A 142 8.83 3.37 27.89
C ASP A 142 8.66 1.90 28.31
N VAL A 143 8.05 1.09 27.44
CA VAL A 143 7.86 -0.35 27.66
C VAL A 143 9.14 -1.15 27.45
N GLY A 144 10.15 -0.59 26.78
CA GLY A 144 11.36 -1.33 26.43
C GLY A 144 11.16 -2.30 25.25
N ALA A 145 10.22 -2.02 24.36
CA ALA A 145 9.99 -2.81 23.15
C ALA A 145 10.96 -2.42 22.02
N THR A 146 10.96 -3.21 20.95
CA THR A 146 11.69 -2.93 19.71
C THR A 146 10.68 -2.62 18.59
N LEU A 147 10.95 -1.59 17.79
CA LEU A 147 10.12 -1.17 16.66
C LEU A 147 10.94 -1.17 15.37
N ILE A 148 10.44 -1.87 14.36
CA ILE A 148 10.98 -1.91 13.00
C ILE A 148 9.93 -1.34 12.04
N ASP A 149 10.33 -0.39 11.19
CA ASP A 149 9.41 0.23 10.24
C ASP A 149 9.61 -0.30 8.81
N TYR A 150 8.56 -0.84 8.21
CA TYR A 150 8.60 -1.33 6.82
C TYR A 150 9.02 -0.27 5.80
N GLU A 151 8.74 1.02 6.07
CA GLU A 151 9.08 2.13 5.17
C GLU A 151 10.60 2.26 4.96
N HIS A 152 11.40 1.83 5.94
CA HIS A 152 12.86 1.98 5.96
C HIS A 152 13.62 0.71 5.56
N ILE A 153 12.91 -0.31 5.08
CA ILE A 153 13.54 -1.49 4.46
C ILE A 153 13.85 -1.13 3.00
N VAL A 154 15.05 -0.61 2.80
CA VAL A 154 15.52 -0.05 1.53
C VAL A 154 16.82 -0.70 1.06
N ASP A 155 17.03 -0.73 -0.25
CA ASP A 155 18.32 -1.12 -0.84
C ASP A 155 19.41 -0.05 -0.64
N ASP A 156 20.59 -0.30 -1.19
CA ASP A 156 21.76 0.58 -1.14
C ASP A 156 21.53 1.94 -1.83
N LYS A 157 20.52 2.02 -2.69
CA LYS A 157 20.12 3.23 -3.42
C LYS A 157 18.92 3.92 -2.76
N GLY A 158 18.46 3.45 -1.61
CA GLY A 158 17.31 3.98 -0.89
C GLY A 158 15.96 3.58 -1.50
N LYS A 159 15.93 2.64 -2.45
CA LYS A 159 14.68 2.13 -3.01
C LYS A 159 14.04 1.17 -2.03
N ARG A 160 12.77 1.44 -1.71
CA ARG A 160 11.96 0.60 -0.81
C ARG A 160 11.74 -0.80 -1.37
N LEU A 161 11.97 -1.80 -0.53
CA LEU A 161 11.89 -3.22 -0.88
C LEU A 161 10.55 -3.84 -0.48
N VAL A 162 9.90 -3.34 0.57
CA VAL A 162 8.64 -3.88 1.10
C VAL A 162 7.48 -2.92 0.84
N PHE A 163 6.61 -3.21 -0.12
CA PHE A 163 5.54 -2.29 -0.54
C PHE A 163 4.31 -3.01 -1.12
N PHE A 164 3.17 -2.31 -1.18
CA PHE A 164 1.87 -2.84 -1.63
C PHE A 164 1.68 -2.82 -3.15
N GLY A 165 2.72 -3.06 -3.95
CA GLY A 165 2.59 -3.18 -5.41
C GLY A 165 1.89 -2.00 -6.11
N ASN A 166 1.08 -2.33 -7.13
CA ASN A 166 0.42 -1.39 -8.04
C ASN A 166 -1.07 -1.13 -7.69
N TRP A 167 -1.57 -1.70 -6.59
CA TRP A 167 -3.01 -1.81 -6.31
C TRP A 167 -3.70 -0.48 -6.02
N ALA A 168 -2.97 0.49 -5.45
CA ALA A 168 -3.47 1.85 -5.29
C ALA A 168 -3.85 2.48 -6.65
N GLY A 169 -3.05 2.21 -7.69
CA GLY A 169 -3.32 2.64 -9.05
C GLY A 169 -4.60 2.05 -9.61
N MET A 170 -4.75 0.73 -9.47
CA MET A 170 -5.91 -0.02 -9.95
C MET A 170 -7.21 0.40 -9.27
N ALA A 171 -7.22 0.45 -7.94
CA ALA A 171 -8.39 0.94 -7.20
C ALA A 171 -8.66 2.43 -7.50
N GLY A 172 -7.61 3.24 -7.56
CA GLY A 172 -7.72 4.67 -7.79
C GLY A 172 -8.33 5.04 -9.14
N ILE A 173 -7.93 4.39 -10.24
CA ILE A 173 -8.54 4.65 -11.56
C ILE A 173 -10.00 4.20 -11.60
N SER A 174 -10.32 3.07 -10.98
CA SER A 174 -11.69 2.56 -10.89
C SER A 174 -12.60 3.57 -10.19
N ASP A 175 -12.19 4.05 -9.03
CA ASP A 175 -12.95 5.03 -8.24
C ASP A 175 -13.01 6.41 -8.91
N THR A 176 -11.96 6.80 -9.62
CA THR A 176 -11.93 8.04 -10.43
C THR A 176 -12.94 7.98 -11.59
N LEU A 177 -12.99 6.88 -12.33
CA LEU A 177 -13.93 6.75 -13.45
C LEU A 177 -15.38 6.58 -12.97
N ARG A 178 -15.60 5.92 -11.83
CA ARG A 178 -16.92 5.88 -11.18
C ARG A 178 -17.37 7.28 -10.75
N ALA A 179 -16.48 8.05 -10.12
CA ALA A 179 -16.73 9.45 -9.76
C ALA A 179 -17.06 10.32 -10.99
N LEU A 180 -16.41 10.06 -12.13
CA LEU A 180 -16.76 10.70 -13.39
C LEU A 180 -18.19 10.34 -13.82
N GLY A 181 -18.58 9.07 -13.74
CA GLY A 181 -19.95 8.66 -14.05
C GLY A 181 -20.99 9.40 -13.20
N GLU A 182 -20.75 9.52 -11.90
CA GLU A 182 -21.60 10.29 -10.99
C GLU A 182 -21.61 11.78 -11.33
N ARG A 183 -20.46 12.36 -11.64
CA ARG A 183 -20.32 13.77 -12.01
C ARG A 183 -21.06 14.11 -13.30
N LEU A 184 -20.90 13.29 -14.34
CA LEU A 184 -21.59 13.48 -15.61
C LEU A 184 -23.10 13.32 -15.46
N LYS A 185 -23.56 12.42 -14.58
CA LYS A 185 -24.99 12.31 -14.24
C LYS A 185 -25.50 13.58 -13.57
N TYR A 186 -24.77 14.13 -12.60
CA TYR A 186 -25.12 15.40 -11.94
C TYR A 186 -25.20 16.58 -12.95
N GLU A 187 -24.29 16.61 -13.92
CA GLU A 187 -24.26 17.63 -14.98
C GLU A 187 -25.26 17.39 -16.12
N ASN A 188 -26.05 16.31 -16.08
CA ASN A 188 -26.96 15.87 -17.15
C ASN A 188 -26.25 15.67 -18.51
N VAL A 189 -25.00 15.19 -18.49
CA VAL A 189 -24.20 14.94 -19.69
C VAL A 189 -24.44 13.50 -20.19
N ALA A 190 -24.74 13.37 -21.48
CA ALA A 190 -24.99 12.08 -22.15
C ALA A 190 -24.29 12.01 -23.52
N PRO A 191 -23.96 10.79 -24.01
CA PRO A 191 -24.06 9.48 -23.35
C PRO A 191 -23.08 9.36 -22.16
N ASN A 192 -23.46 8.63 -21.11
CA ASN A 192 -22.61 8.43 -19.93
C ASN A 192 -22.34 6.93 -19.70
N PRO A 193 -21.34 6.34 -20.36
CA PRO A 193 -21.00 4.93 -20.18
C PRO A 193 -20.40 4.61 -18.79
N PHE A 194 -20.01 5.64 -18.02
CA PHE A 194 -19.38 5.49 -16.70
C PHE A 194 -20.40 5.38 -15.55
N ALA A 195 -21.66 5.79 -15.76
CA ALA A 195 -22.69 5.84 -14.71
C ALA A 195 -23.01 4.50 -14.03
N GLU A 196 -22.70 3.39 -14.69
CA GLU A 196 -23.01 2.03 -14.24
C GLU A 196 -21.84 1.35 -13.52
N MET A 197 -20.69 2.04 -13.37
CA MET A 197 -19.53 1.47 -12.68
C MET A 197 -19.83 1.18 -11.22
N ARG A 198 -19.46 -0.03 -10.78
CA ARG A 198 -19.59 -0.48 -9.39
C ARG A 198 -18.45 0.05 -8.52
N GLU A 199 -18.71 0.17 -7.22
CA GLU A 199 -17.69 0.48 -6.22
C GLU A 199 -16.62 -0.62 -6.17
N THR A 200 -15.34 -0.24 -6.16
CA THR A 200 -14.21 -1.18 -6.21
C THR A 200 -14.25 -2.17 -5.04
N ARG A 201 -14.44 -1.69 -3.81
CA ARG A 201 -14.59 -2.54 -2.61
C ARG A 201 -15.74 -3.56 -2.64
N LYS A 202 -16.72 -3.40 -3.55
CA LYS A 202 -17.86 -4.33 -3.69
C LYS A 202 -17.59 -5.42 -4.75
N LEU A 203 -16.43 -5.41 -5.39
CA LEU A 203 -15.99 -6.40 -6.37
C LEU A 203 -15.17 -7.48 -5.66
N ARG A 204 -15.26 -8.72 -6.13
CA ARG A 204 -14.51 -9.86 -5.56
C ARG A 204 -13.09 -9.91 -6.13
N GLY A 205 -12.29 -8.90 -5.76
CA GLY A 205 -10.88 -8.78 -6.13
C GLY A 205 -10.64 -8.39 -7.59
N LEU A 206 -9.40 -8.56 -8.03
CA LEU A 206 -8.93 -8.11 -9.34
C LEU A 206 -9.68 -8.73 -10.53
N PRO A 207 -10.05 -10.03 -10.54
CA PRO A 207 -10.74 -10.62 -11.70
C PRO A 207 -12.07 -9.93 -12.02
N GLU A 208 -12.89 -9.65 -10.98
CA GLU A 208 -14.17 -8.97 -11.16
C GLU A 208 -13.98 -7.49 -11.52
N LEU A 209 -12.92 -6.85 -10.99
CA LEU A 209 -12.54 -5.50 -11.41
C LEU A 209 -12.14 -5.41 -12.89
N LYS A 210 -11.35 -6.35 -13.39
CA LYS A 210 -11.03 -6.42 -14.82
C LYS A 210 -12.28 -6.68 -15.67
N GLN A 211 -13.25 -7.45 -15.16
CA GLN A 211 -14.52 -7.65 -15.84
C GLN A 211 -15.36 -6.37 -15.90
N GLU A 212 -15.38 -5.57 -14.83
CA GLU A 212 -16.05 -4.26 -14.83
C GLU A 212 -15.45 -3.31 -15.89
N PHE A 213 -14.13 -3.29 -16.03
CA PHE A 213 -13.46 -2.50 -17.08
C PHE A 213 -13.77 -3.00 -18.50
N LYS A 214 -13.90 -4.32 -18.71
CA LYS A 214 -14.38 -4.87 -20.00
C LYS A 214 -15.81 -4.44 -20.28
N ALA A 215 -16.70 -4.52 -19.29
CA ALA A 215 -18.08 -4.05 -19.44
C ALA A 215 -18.14 -2.54 -19.74
N LEU A 216 -17.25 -1.74 -19.14
CA LEU A 216 -17.11 -0.32 -19.49
C LEU A 216 -16.63 -0.14 -20.94
N ALA A 217 -15.66 -0.92 -21.41
CA ALA A 217 -15.19 -0.88 -22.80
C ALA A 217 -16.32 -1.17 -23.80
N ASP A 218 -17.17 -2.17 -23.50
CA ASP A 218 -18.35 -2.50 -24.30
C ASP A 218 -19.34 -1.33 -24.31
N ARG A 219 -19.65 -0.74 -23.14
CA ARG A 219 -20.52 0.45 -23.03
C ARG A 219 -20.00 1.64 -23.83
N ILE A 220 -18.68 1.87 -23.86
CA ILE A 220 -18.06 2.96 -24.64
C ILE A 220 -18.17 2.66 -26.14
N SER A 221 -17.99 1.41 -26.55
CA SER A 221 -18.12 0.98 -27.95
C SER A 221 -19.58 1.10 -28.44
N ASP A 222 -20.55 0.75 -27.61
CA ASP A 222 -21.97 0.75 -27.97
C ASP A 222 -22.62 2.14 -27.89
N LYS A 223 -22.41 2.86 -26.77
CA LYS A 223 -23.10 4.11 -26.47
C LYS A 223 -22.30 5.34 -26.92
N GLY A 224 -20.99 5.21 -27.06
CA GLY A 224 -20.07 6.34 -27.30
C GLY A 224 -19.82 7.20 -26.06
N LEU A 225 -19.02 8.24 -26.26
CA LEU A 225 -18.61 9.24 -25.28
C LEU A 225 -19.39 10.57 -25.49
N PRO A 226 -19.51 11.42 -24.46
CA PRO A 226 -20.13 12.73 -24.59
C PRO A 226 -19.46 13.61 -25.65
N LYS A 227 -20.24 14.13 -26.61
CA LYS A 227 -19.72 14.97 -27.71
C LYS A 227 -18.98 16.20 -27.21
N ASP A 228 -19.48 16.84 -26.15
CA ASP A 228 -18.91 18.06 -25.57
C ASP A 228 -17.57 17.81 -24.85
N LEU A 229 -17.21 16.54 -24.63
CA LEU A 229 -15.95 16.14 -24.02
C LEU A 229 -14.94 15.57 -25.03
N LEU A 230 -15.25 15.56 -26.33
CA LEU A 230 -14.35 15.05 -27.38
C LEU A 230 -13.33 16.10 -27.87
N PRO A 231 -12.05 15.76 -28.08
CA PRO A 231 -11.41 14.49 -27.76
C PRO A 231 -11.37 14.23 -26.24
N PHE A 232 -11.67 12.99 -25.86
CA PHE A 232 -11.77 12.59 -24.46
C PHE A 232 -10.41 12.12 -23.96
N VAL A 233 -9.73 12.95 -23.16
CA VAL A 233 -8.36 12.67 -22.71
C VAL A 233 -8.33 12.34 -21.21
N VAL A 234 -7.66 11.24 -20.87
CA VAL A 234 -7.26 10.87 -19.51
C VAL A 234 -5.75 11.03 -19.39
N GLY A 235 -5.35 11.99 -18.56
CA GLY A 235 -3.94 12.28 -18.26
C GLY A 235 -3.47 11.54 -17.02
N PHE A 236 -2.27 10.96 -17.06
CA PHE A 236 -1.62 10.28 -15.94
C PHE A 236 -0.35 11.04 -15.58
N ALA A 237 -0.31 11.67 -14.41
CA ALA A 237 0.91 12.29 -13.92
C ALA A 237 1.79 11.22 -13.28
N GLY A 238 3.00 11.02 -13.83
CA GLY A 238 3.98 10.05 -13.35
C GLY A 238 3.86 8.68 -14.02
N TYR A 239 4.89 7.86 -13.84
CA TYR A 239 5.05 6.56 -14.51
C TYR A 239 5.55 5.44 -13.56
N GLY A 240 5.43 5.67 -12.25
CA GLY A 240 5.75 4.68 -11.21
C GLY A 240 4.72 3.55 -11.09
N ASN A 241 4.88 2.71 -10.06
CA ASN A 241 4.02 1.53 -9.81
C ASN A 241 2.52 1.86 -9.73
N VAL A 242 2.18 2.98 -9.08
CA VAL A 242 0.80 3.48 -8.99
C VAL A 242 0.25 3.82 -10.38
N SER A 243 0.98 4.61 -11.16
CA SER A 243 0.58 4.96 -12.52
C SER A 243 0.46 3.73 -13.42
N LYS A 244 1.40 2.79 -13.34
CA LYS A 244 1.35 1.53 -14.08
C LYS A 244 0.11 0.70 -13.74
N GLY A 245 -0.28 0.62 -12.46
CA GLY A 245 -1.51 -0.06 -12.04
C GLY A 245 -2.78 0.61 -12.59
N ALA A 246 -2.82 1.94 -12.56
CA ALA A 246 -3.92 2.71 -13.13
C ALA A 246 -4.02 2.52 -14.65
N GLN A 247 -2.88 2.54 -15.35
CA GLN A 247 -2.79 2.30 -16.78
C GLN A 247 -3.17 0.86 -17.15
N GLU A 248 -2.79 -0.16 -16.36
CA GLU A 248 -3.14 -1.56 -16.67
C GLU A 248 -4.65 -1.78 -16.77
N LEU A 249 -5.45 -1.15 -15.90
CA LEU A 249 -6.90 -1.21 -16.03
C LEU A 249 -7.42 -0.32 -17.15
N PHE A 250 -6.89 0.90 -17.28
CA PHE A 250 -7.26 1.80 -18.37
C PHE A 250 -7.04 1.17 -19.75
N ASP A 251 -5.99 0.36 -19.90
CA ASP A 251 -5.60 -0.26 -21.17
C ASP A 251 -6.58 -1.34 -21.66
N ILE A 252 -7.53 -1.73 -20.82
CA ILE A 252 -8.68 -2.57 -21.19
C ILE A 252 -9.69 -1.78 -22.04
N LEU A 253 -9.74 -0.45 -21.90
CA LEU A 253 -10.68 0.44 -22.59
C LEU A 253 -10.22 0.72 -24.04
N PRO A 254 -11.14 1.06 -24.96
CA PRO A 254 -10.78 1.42 -26.34
C PRO A 254 -10.04 2.76 -26.35
N HIS A 255 -8.71 2.71 -26.43
CA HIS A 255 -7.87 3.90 -26.30
C HIS A 255 -6.76 4.01 -27.35
N GLU A 256 -6.34 5.25 -27.58
CA GLU A 256 -5.11 5.61 -28.29
C GLU A 256 -4.14 6.28 -27.30
N VAL A 257 -2.84 6.09 -27.51
CA VAL A 257 -1.80 6.76 -26.72
C VAL A 257 -1.43 8.06 -27.41
N ALA A 258 -1.48 9.17 -26.67
CA ALA A 258 -1.08 10.50 -27.13
C ALA A 258 0.11 11.01 -26.31
N GLN A 259 1.06 11.65 -26.99
CA GLN A 259 2.13 12.40 -26.35
C GLN A 259 1.63 13.77 -25.90
N PRO A 260 2.22 14.36 -24.85
CA PRO A 260 1.81 15.68 -24.34
C PRO A 260 1.76 16.79 -25.41
N HIS A 261 2.68 16.79 -26.37
CA HIS A 261 2.71 17.78 -27.46
C HIS A 261 1.60 17.59 -28.51
N GLU A 262 0.95 16.43 -28.56
CA GLU A 262 -0.13 16.11 -29.51
C GLU A 262 -1.51 16.55 -28.99
N LEU A 263 -1.65 16.81 -27.69
CA LEU A 263 -2.92 17.17 -27.06
C LEU A 263 -3.72 18.28 -27.78
N PRO A 264 -3.09 19.37 -28.27
CA PRO A 264 -3.80 20.44 -28.98
C PRO A 264 -4.37 20.04 -30.35
N SER A 265 -3.87 18.96 -30.96
CA SER A 265 -4.20 18.53 -32.33
C SER A 265 -4.92 17.20 -32.41
N LEU A 266 -5.31 16.62 -31.26
CA LEU A 266 -6.05 15.36 -31.20
C LEU A 266 -7.39 15.44 -31.94
N LYS A 267 -7.70 14.39 -32.70
CA LYS A 267 -8.96 14.27 -33.43
C LYS A 267 -10.05 13.76 -32.48
N SER A 268 -11.27 14.24 -32.67
CA SER A 268 -12.41 13.73 -31.92
C SER A 268 -12.80 12.33 -32.42
N SER A 269 -12.91 11.37 -31.51
CA SER A 269 -13.47 10.04 -31.77
C SER A 269 -14.58 9.76 -30.77
N PRO A 270 -15.80 9.39 -31.22
CA PRO A 270 -16.92 9.12 -30.33
C PRO A 270 -16.74 7.87 -29.46
N ASN A 271 -15.81 6.97 -29.80
CA ASN A 271 -15.66 5.66 -29.15
C ASN A 271 -14.22 5.38 -28.70
N THR A 272 -13.31 6.37 -28.80
CA THR A 272 -11.90 6.21 -28.43
C THR A 272 -11.53 7.23 -27.35
N LEU A 273 -10.92 6.75 -26.26
CA LEU A 273 -10.28 7.61 -25.27
C LEU A 273 -8.83 7.87 -25.66
N TYR A 274 -8.26 8.98 -25.22
CA TYR A 274 -6.83 9.25 -25.30
C TYR A 274 -6.18 9.05 -23.93
N LYS A 275 -5.12 8.24 -23.89
CA LYS A 275 -4.21 8.09 -22.75
C LYS A 275 -3.00 8.99 -22.96
N CYS A 276 -2.70 9.87 -22.02
CA CYS A 276 -1.47 10.66 -22.03
C CYS A 276 -0.74 10.50 -20.71
N VAL A 277 0.54 10.11 -20.76
CA VAL A 277 1.39 9.95 -19.57
C VAL A 277 2.40 11.09 -19.53
N PHE A 278 2.45 11.80 -18.42
CA PHE A 278 3.33 12.95 -18.22
C PHE A 278 4.53 12.57 -17.35
N LYS A 279 5.71 12.98 -17.79
CA LYS A 279 6.99 12.86 -17.10
C LYS A 279 7.48 14.22 -16.64
N GLU A 280 8.58 14.26 -15.89
CA GLU A 280 9.14 15.47 -15.30
C GLU A 280 9.37 16.57 -16.35
N GLU A 281 9.91 16.20 -17.52
CA GLU A 281 10.12 17.12 -18.65
C GLU A 281 8.83 17.76 -19.20
N ASP A 282 7.67 17.12 -18.99
CA ASP A 282 6.37 17.65 -19.43
C ASP A 282 5.74 18.59 -18.38
N MET A 283 6.22 18.50 -17.13
CA MET A 283 5.60 19.09 -15.95
C MET A 283 6.35 20.32 -15.43
N VAL A 284 7.65 20.43 -15.67
CA VAL A 284 8.50 21.52 -15.20
C VAL A 284 9.49 22.00 -16.26
N GLU A 285 9.92 23.25 -16.14
CA GLU A 285 10.96 23.84 -17.00
C GLU A 285 11.97 24.63 -16.14
N PRO A 286 13.24 24.71 -16.56
CA PRO A 286 14.22 25.58 -15.91
C PRO A 286 13.76 27.04 -15.90
N ILE A 287 13.93 27.73 -14.76
CA ILE A 287 13.63 29.16 -14.62
C ILE A 287 14.54 30.00 -15.53
N ASN A 288 15.79 29.59 -15.71
CA ASN A 288 16.69 30.20 -16.69
C ASN A 288 16.42 29.60 -18.07
N PRO A 289 15.89 30.35 -19.04
CA PRO A 289 15.52 29.83 -20.36
C PRO A 289 16.73 29.39 -21.21
N SER A 290 17.96 29.75 -20.82
CA SER A 290 19.18 29.23 -21.46
C SER A 290 19.56 27.81 -21.04
N ASN A 291 18.92 27.27 -20.00
CA ASN A 291 19.17 25.91 -19.53
C ASN A 291 18.18 24.94 -20.19
N GLU A 292 18.66 23.73 -20.47
CA GLU A 292 17.80 22.60 -20.84
C GLU A 292 17.36 21.85 -19.57
N PHE A 293 16.25 21.11 -19.67
CA PHE A 293 15.78 20.26 -18.58
C PHE A 293 16.79 19.13 -18.31
N ASP A 294 17.21 18.97 -17.05
CA ASP A 294 17.99 17.84 -16.58
C ASP A 294 17.32 17.20 -15.35
N LEU A 295 17.08 15.90 -15.42
CA LEU A 295 16.32 15.18 -14.40
C LEU A 295 17.03 15.18 -13.04
N GLN A 296 18.35 15.04 -13.01
CA GLN A 296 19.09 14.94 -11.76
C GLN A 296 19.26 16.31 -11.10
N ASP A 297 19.49 17.36 -11.89
CA ASP A 297 19.49 18.76 -11.44
C ASP A 297 18.10 19.14 -10.90
N TYR A 298 17.01 18.73 -11.57
CA TYR A 298 15.66 18.87 -11.05
C TYR A 298 15.48 18.17 -9.70
N TYR A 299 15.89 16.89 -9.57
CA TYR A 299 15.79 16.19 -8.30
C TYR A 299 16.61 16.85 -7.19
N ASN A 300 17.75 17.43 -7.52
CA ASN A 300 18.64 18.08 -6.56
C ASN A 300 18.13 19.46 -6.12
N HIS A 301 17.52 20.24 -7.02
CA HIS A 301 17.21 21.65 -6.78
C HIS A 301 15.72 22.01 -6.76
N GLY A 302 14.85 21.23 -7.41
CA GLY A 302 13.40 21.46 -7.43
C GLY A 302 13.02 22.90 -7.79
N SER A 303 12.08 23.48 -7.04
CA SER A 303 11.51 24.82 -7.25
C SER A 303 12.53 25.97 -7.20
N VAL A 304 13.76 25.71 -6.72
CA VAL A 304 14.84 26.72 -6.73
C VAL A 304 15.32 27.01 -8.15
N LYS A 305 15.34 25.99 -9.02
CA LYS A 305 15.81 26.10 -10.42
C LYS A 305 14.72 25.87 -11.46
N TYR A 306 13.59 25.31 -11.07
CA TYR A 306 12.52 24.92 -11.98
C TYR A 306 11.18 25.53 -11.58
N HIS A 307 10.32 25.82 -12.55
CA HIS A 307 8.93 26.21 -12.31
C HIS A 307 7.98 25.21 -12.98
N GLY A 308 6.77 25.11 -12.42
CA GLY A 308 5.74 24.19 -12.94
C GLY A 308 5.11 24.72 -14.23
N THR A 309 4.99 23.84 -15.23
CA THR A 309 4.38 24.13 -16.54
C THR A 309 3.26 23.17 -16.90
N PHE A 310 3.02 22.13 -16.10
CA PHE A 310 1.99 21.11 -16.31
C PHE A 310 0.59 21.69 -16.63
N GLN A 311 0.27 22.83 -16.03
CA GLN A 311 -1.00 23.55 -16.18
C GLN A 311 -1.40 23.83 -17.64
N ARG A 312 -0.42 23.91 -18.57
CA ARG A 312 -0.67 24.07 -20.02
C ARG A 312 -1.44 22.91 -20.65
N HIS A 313 -1.36 21.71 -20.06
CA HIS A 313 -1.98 20.49 -20.58
C HIS A 313 -3.42 20.33 -20.11
N VAL A 314 -3.76 20.89 -18.95
CA VAL A 314 -5.06 20.73 -18.28
C VAL A 314 -6.28 21.10 -19.14
N PRO A 315 -6.24 22.15 -19.99
CA PRO A 315 -7.37 22.48 -20.86
C PRO A 315 -7.80 21.35 -21.81
N TYR A 316 -6.92 20.38 -22.09
CA TYR A 316 -7.21 19.24 -22.96
C TYR A 316 -7.70 18.01 -22.18
N LEU A 317 -7.53 17.97 -20.86
CA LEU A 317 -7.84 16.81 -20.04
C LEU A 317 -9.30 16.81 -19.60
N THR A 318 -9.95 15.64 -19.69
CA THR A 318 -11.27 15.40 -19.06
C THR A 318 -11.08 14.83 -17.65
N VAL A 319 -10.10 13.93 -17.51
CA VAL A 319 -9.71 13.34 -16.23
C VAL A 319 -8.20 13.48 -16.05
N LEU A 320 -7.77 13.82 -14.85
CA LEU A 320 -6.37 13.76 -14.43
C LEU A 320 -6.22 12.69 -13.35
N VAL A 321 -5.25 11.81 -13.48
CA VAL A 321 -4.90 10.79 -12.50
C VAL A 321 -3.51 11.15 -11.96
N ASN A 322 -3.45 11.74 -10.76
CA ASN A 322 -2.18 12.06 -10.11
C ASN A 322 -1.63 10.83 -9.39
N CYS A 323 -0.47 10.35 -9.84
CA CYS A 323 0.23 9.19 -9.25
C CYS A 323 1.60 9.58 -8.67
N ILE A 324 1.88 10.88 -8.49
CA ILE A 324 3.17 11.40 -8.04
C ILE A 324 3.03 11.86 -6.58
N TYR A 325 3.90 11.33 -5.72
CA TYR A 325 4.12 11.88 -4.40
C TYR A 325 4.77 13.26 -4.51
N TRP A 326 4.23 14.23 -3.76
CA TRP A 326 4.73 15.59 -3.77
C TRP A 326 5.43 15.98 -2.46
N SER A 327 6.44 16.85 -2.57
CA SER A 327 7.01 17.55 -1.41
C SER A 327 7.24 19.02 -1.76
N ALA A 328 7.30 19.89 -0.74
CA ALA A 328 7.47 21.34 -0.90
C ALA A 328 8.74 21.76 -1.67
N LYS A 329 9.69 20.84 -1.86
CA LYS A 329 10.86 21.04 -2.71
C LYS A 329 10.46 21.26 -4.18
N TYR A 330 9.37 20.65 -4.65
CA TYR A 330 9.02 20.61 -6.08
C TYR A 330 7.80 21.49 -6.39
N PRO A 331 7.66 21.99 -7.64
CA PRO A 331 6.47 22.73 -8.05
C PRO A 331 5.20 21.88 -7.90
N ARG A 332 4.07 22.52 -7.61
CA ARG A 332 2.75 21.87 -7.60
C ARG A 332 2.29 21.60 -9.03
N LEU A 333 1.57 20.51 -9.25
CA LEU A 333 0.93 20.21 -10.54
C LEU A 333 -0.18 21.23 -10.81
N LEU A 334 -1.12 21.35 -9.88
CA LEU A 334 -2.26 22.27 -9.98
C LEU A 334 -2.32 23.16 -8.74
N THR A 335 -2.33 24.47 -8.96
CA THR A 335 -2.52 25.47 -7.90
C THR A 335 -3.97 25.93 -7.80
N LYS A 336 -4.36 26.47 -6.65
CA LYS A 336 -5.66 27.14 -6.43
C LYS A 336 -5.81 28.35 -7.35
N GLU A 337 -4.73 29.09 -7.58
CA GLU A 337 -4.72 30.23 -8.51
C GLU A 337 -5.04 29.80 -9.94
N PHE A 338 -4.37 28.74 -10.42
CA PHE A 338 -4.60 28.19 -11.75
C PHE A 338 -6.03 27.69 -11.90
N ILE A 339 -6.49 26.84 -10.97
CA ILE A 339 -7.81 26.23 -11.11
C ILE A 339 -8.91 27.31 -11.06
N LYS A 340 -8.75 28.39 -10.29
CA LYS A 340 -9.68 29.52 -10.28
C LYS A 340 -9.79 30.21 -11.63
N SER A 341 -8.67 30.43 -12.30
CA SER A 341 -8.64 31.03 -13.63
C SER A 341 -9.19 30.06 -14.68
N HIS A 342 -8.78 28.80 -14.61
CA HIS A 342 -9.20 27.74 -15.53
C HIS A 342 -10.72 27.45 -15.44
N TRP A 343 -11.30 27.50 -14.23
CA TRP A 343 -12.72 27.19 -14.03
C TRP A 343 -13.66 28.20 -14.70
N ARG A 344 -13.18 29.41 -14.95
CA ARG A 344 -13.91 30.48 -15.66
C ARG A 344 -13.86 30.33 -17.19
N ALA A 345 -13.04 29.42 -17.72
CA ALA A 345 -12.91 29.21 -19.15
C ALA A 345 -14.16 28.52 -19.72
N LYS A 346 -14.73 29.06 -20.81
CA LYS A 346 -15.96 28.54 -21.43
C LYS A 346 -15.81 27.13 -22.03
N ASN A 347 -14.60 26.74 -22.41
CA ASN A 347 -14.27 25.47 -23.06
C ASN A 347 -13.56 24.47 -22.13
N ARG A 348 -13.79 24.59 -20.81
CA ARG A 348 -13.19 23.68 -19.82
C ARG A 348 -13.67 22.23 -20.00
N ARG A 349 -12.70 21.31 -20.06
CA ARG A 349 -12.93 19.86 -20.16
C ARG A 349 -12.81 19.14 -18.82
N LEU A 350 -11.85 19.53 -17.97
CA LEU A 350 -11.53 18.83 -16.72
C LEU A 350 -12.77 18.67 -15.82
N ARG A 351 -13.11 17.43 -15.44
CA ARG A 351 -14.22 17.12 -14.53
C ARG A 351 -13.74 16.49 -13.23
N VAL A 352 -12.86 15.51 -13.32
CA VAL A 352 -12.44 14.70 -12.17
C VAL A 352 -10.92 14.64 -12.11
N ILE A 353 -10.39 14.75 -10.89
CA ILE A 353 -9.00 14.49 -10.55
C ILE A 353 -8.98 13.27 -9.62
N GLY A 354 -8.38 12.18 -10.08
CA GLY A 354 -8.00 11.05 -9.24
C GLY A 354 -6.66 11.34 -8.58
N ASP A 355 -6.68 11.94 -7.39
CA ASP A 355 -5.47 12.23 -6.63
C ASP A 355 -5.07 11.02 -5.77
N ILE A 356 -4.42 10.04 -6.40
CA ILE A 356 -4.03 8.78 -5.77
C ILE A 356 -2.90 8.97 -4.76
N SER A 357 -2.06 10.00 -4.91
CA SER A 357 -1.03 10.31 -3.91
C SER A 357 -1.65 10.84 -2.61
N CYS A 358 -2.78 11.54 -2.72
CA CYS A 358 -3.56 12.08 -1.61
C CYS A 358 -2.71 12.93 -0.64
N ASP A 359 -1.75 13.68 -1.19
CA ASP A 359 -0.95 14.62 -0.42
C ASP A 359 -1.81 15.86 -0.09
N ILE A 360 -2.19 16.02 1.19
CA ILE A 360 -3.04 17.13 1.63
C ILE A 360 -2.34 18.46 1.34
N GLN A 361 -3.02 19.32 0.58
CA GLN A 361 -2.46 20.55 0.04
C GLN A 361 -1.09 20.29 -0.60
N GLY A 362 -0.99 19.24 -1.41
CA GLY A 362 0.24 18.78 -2.06
C GLY A 362 0.29 19.09 -3.56
N GLY A 363 0.62 18.09 -4.40
CA GLY A 363 0.75 18.28 -5.84
C GLY A 363 -0.51 18.88 -6.48
N ILE A 364 -1.68 18.48 -5.99
CA ILE A 364 -2.97 19.14 -6.22
C ILE A 364 -3.27 20.01 -4.99
N GLU A 365 -3.08 21.33 -5.10
CA GLU A 365 -3.12 22.23 -3.93
C GLU A 365 -4.47 22.23 -3.20
N PHE A 366 -5.55 21.97 -3.93
CA PHE A 366 -6.90 21.93 -3.40
C PHE A 366 -7.36 20.52 -2.98
N THR A 367 -6.43 19.57 -2.82
CA THR A 367 -6.70 18.35 -2.05
C THR A 367 -6.74 18.69 -0.56
N LEU A 368 -7.93 19.05 -0.05
CA LEU A 368 -8.06 19.65 1.29
C LEU A 368 -8.16 18.62 2.43
N TYR A 369 -8.64 17.42 2.16
CA TYR A 369 -8.71 16.33 3.14
C TYR A 369 -8.68 14.96 2.45
N ALA A 370 -8.28 13.94 3.20
CA ALA A 370 -8.33 12.57 2.76
C ALA A 370 -9.76 12.03 2.88
N THR A 371 -10.23 11.44 1.80
CA THR A 371 -11.49 10.69 1.76
C THR A 371 -11.27 9.25 2.18
N ASN A 372 -12.36 8.49 2.31
CA ASN A 372 -12.31 7.06 2.60
C ASN A 372 -13.06 6.28 1.51
N PRO A 373 -12.85 4.96 1.39
CA PRO A 373 -13.53 4.18 0.36
C PRO A 373 -15.05 4.40 0.33
N ALA A 374 -15.72 4.52 1.49
CA ALA A 374 -17.17 4.72 1.57
C ALA A 374 -17.68 6.01 0.94
N GLN A 375 -16.90 7.09 1.05
CA GLN A 375 -17.18 8.40 0.45
C GLN A 375 -15.89 8.92 -0.20
N PRO A 376 -15.50 8.41 -1.38
CA PRO A 376 -14.13 8.56 -1.89
C PRO A 376 -13.89 9.89 -2.59
N THR A 377 -14.88 10.79 -2.62
CA THR A 377 -14.80 12.04 -3.37
C THR A 377 -15.30 13.25 -2.60
N PHE A 378 -14.78 14.39 -3.00
CA PHE A 378 -15.35 15.71 -2.70
C PHE A 378 -15.26 16.60 -3.93
N THR A 379 -16.09 17.63 -3.97
CA THR A 379 -16.03 18.69 -4.99
C THR A 379 -15.38 19.92 -4.38
N TYR A 380 -14.32 20.42 -5.01
CA TYR A 380 -13.67 21.66 -4.59
C TYR A 380 -14.40 22.86 -5.20
N LEU A 381 -15.21 23.56 -4.40
CA LEU A 381 -15.97 24.73 -4.85
C LEU A 381 -15.03 25.91 -5.09
N VAL A 382 -14.72 26.16 -6.36
CA VAL A 382 -13.59 27.02 -6.78
C VAL A 382 -13.71 28.46 -6.26
N ASP A 383 -14.89 29.07 -6.35
CA ASP A 383 -15.08 30.46 -5.91
C ASP A 383 -15.15 30.60 -4.38
N LYS A 384 -15.46 29.52 -3.67
CA LYS A 384 -15.59 29.51 -2.20
C LYS A 384 -14.33 29.03 -1.48
N ASP A 385 -13.38 28.42 -2.20
CA ASP A 385 -12.19 27.77 -1.64
C ASP A 385 -12.53 26.76 -0.52
N VAL A 386 -13.53 25.91 -0.77
CA VAL A 386 -13.96 24.86 0.18
C VAL A 386 -14.19 23.53 -0.53
N ALA A 387 -13.95 22.43 0.18
CA ALA A 387 -14.28 21.08 -0.28
C ALA A 387 -15.63 20.66 0.32
N VAL A 388 -16.53 20.15 -0.52
CA VAL A 388 -17.83 19.61 -0.11
C VAL A 388 -17.90 18.12 -0.49
N PRO A 389 -18.31 17.22 0.42
CA PRO A 389 -18.38 15.79 0.13
C PRO A 389 -19.22 15.46 -1.12
N GLY A 390 -18.77 14.46 -1.89
CA GLY A 390 -19.44 13.98 -3.10
C GLY A 390 -19.12 14.79 -4.36
N VAL A 391 -19.96 14.63 -5.37
CA VAL A 391 -19.70 15.14 -6.74
C VAL A 391 -20.47 16.41 -7.12
N MET A 392 -21.21 16.99 -6.18
CA MET A 392 -22.12 18.12 -6.42
C MET A 392 -21.42 19.46 -6.24
N GLY A 393 -21.81 20.44 -7.05
CA GLY A 393 -21.34 21.82 -6.97
C GLY A 393 -20.46 22.28 -8.14
N ASP A 394 -20.07 23.54 -8.11
CA ASP A 394 -19.30 24.18 -9.18
C ASP A 394 -17.80 24.13 -8.89
N GLY A 395 -17.15 23.08 -9.39
CA GLY A 395 -15.77 22.76 -9.06
C GLY A 395 -15.32 21.39 -9.58
N PRO A 396 -14.00 21.13 -9.64
CA PRO A 396 -13.51 19.80 -9.98
C PRO A 396 -13.86 18.83 -8.84
N VAL A 397 -14.26 17.62 -9.23
CA VAL A 397 -14.37 16.50 -8.29
C VAL A 397 -12.98 15.94 -8.06
N VAL A 398 -12.63 15.71 -6.81
CA VAL A 398 -11.36 15.10 -6.40
C VAL A 398 -11.67 13.78 -5.72
N MET A 399 -11.10 12.69 -6.23
CA MET A 399 -11.01 11.41 -5.53
C MET A 399 -9.66 11.38 -4.82
N ALA A 400 -9.66 11.24 -3.49
CA ALA A 400 -8.45 11.36 -2.67
C ALA A 400 -8.48 10.37 -1.51
N VAL A 401 -8.52 9.07 -1.80
CA VAL A 401 -8.55 8.02 -0.77
C VAL A 401 -7.12 7.67 -0.37
N ASP A 402 -6.79 7.79 0.92
CA ASP A 402 -5.41 7.63 1.44
C ASP A 402 -4.97 6.16 1.59
N ASN A 403 -5.90 5.21 1.44
CA ASN A 403 -5.69 3.80 1.69
C ASN A 403 -6.21 2.89 0.57
N LEU A 404 -6.19 3.36 -0.70
CA LEU A 404 -6.70 2.65 -1.88
C LEU A 404 -6.31 1.16 -2.03
N PRO A 405 -5.10 0.68 -1.65
CA PRO A 405 -4.81 -0.76 -1.66
C PRO A 405 -5.78 -1.61 -0.83
N CYS A 406 -6.48 -1.02 0.14
CA CYS A 406 -7.49 -1.70 0.94
C CYS A 406 -8.72 -2.15 0.14
N GLU A 407 -8.96 -1.58 -1.04
CA GLU A 407 -10.08 -2.01 -1.91
C GLU A 407 -9.73 -3.24 -2.75
N LEU A 408 -8.45 -3.63 -2.81
CA LEU A 408 -7.96 -4.90 -3.34
C LEU A 408 -7.07 -5.59 -2.28
N PRO A 409 -7.64 -5.96 -1.12
CA PRO A 409 -6.84 -6.27 0.06
C PRO A 409 -6.14 -7.62 -0.05
N ARG A 410 -6.72 -8.61 -0.75
CA ARG A 410 -6.07 -9.93 -0.94
C ARG A 410 -4.85 -9.79 -1.85
N GLU A 411 -5.01 -9.14 -3.00
CA GLU A 411 -3.93 -8.86 -3.93
C GLU A 411 -2.82 -8.00 -3.31
N SER A 412 -3.22 -6.96 -2.57
CA SER A 412 -2.30 -6.10 -1.83
C SER A 412 -1.50 -6.84 -0.78
N SER A 413 -2.15 -7.68 0.01
CA SER A 413 -1.48 -8.51 1.02
C SER A 413 -0.57 -9.54 0.38
N THR A 414 -0.98 -10.16 -0.73
CA THR A 414 -0.14 -11.12 -1.45
C THR A 414 1.15 -10.48 -1.92
N SER A 415 1.08 -9.34 -2.63
CA SER A 415 2.29 -8.63 -3.09
C SER A 415 3.16 -8.14 -1.94
N PHE A 416 2.54 -7.59 -0.89
CA PHE A 416 3.26 -7.12 0.29
C PHE A 416 3.98 -8.28 0.99
N SER A 417 3.25 -9.37 1.23
CA SER A 417 3.78 -10.56 1.87
C SER A 417 4.89 -11.21 1.04
N SER A 418 4.79 -11.25 -0.30
CA SER A 418 5.87 -11.73 -1.16
C SER A 418 7.14 -10.88 -1.00
N SER A 419 7.00 -9.56 -0.89
CA SER A 419 8.15 -8.67 -0.69
C SER A 419 8.79 -8.80 0.69
N LEU A 420 7.99 -9.15 1.71
CA LEU A 420 8.44 -9.37 3.07
C LEU A 420 9.03 -10.79 3.28
N LEU A 421 8.60 -11.77 2.48
CA LEU A 421 8.85 -13.20 2.68
C LEU A 421 10.31 -13.54 2.94
N GLY A 422 11.24 -12.97 2.16
CA GLY A 422 12.68 -13.23 2.29
C GLY A 422 13.31 -12.70 3.58
N PHE A 423 12.67 -11.75 4.26
CA PHE A 423 13.16 -11.13 5.49
C PHE A 423 12.67 -11.85 6.75
N VAL A 424 11.53 -12.54 6.68
CA VAL A 424 10.90 -13.17 7.85
C VAL A 424 11.81 -14.19 8.53
N PRO A 425 12.52 -15.10 7.84
CA PRO A 425 13.40 -16.06 8.50
C PRO A 425 14.56 -15.40 9.25
N ALA A 426 15.16 -14.34 8.69
CA ALA A 426 16.24 -13.63 9.35
C ALA A 426 15.74 -12.87 10.58
N LEU A 427 14.57 -12.24 10.48
CA LEU A 427 13.91 -11.59 11.60
C LEU A 427 13.59 -12.60 12.72
N ALA A 428 13.03 -13.76 12.35
CA ALA A 428 12.64 -14.81 13.28
C ALA A 428 13.83 -15.50 13.93
N ASN A 429 15.01 -15.55 13.31
CA ASN A 429 16.17 -16.22 13.90
C ASN A 429 17.14 -15.24 14.61
N ALA A 430 16.84 -13.94 14.60
CA ALA A 430 17.66 -12.95 15.28
C ALA A 430 17.52 -13.05 16.80
N ASP A 431 18.65 -12.97 17.51
CA ASP A 431 18.69 -12.87 18.97
C ASP A 431 18.56 -11.39 19.38
N PHE A 432 17.36 -10.99 19.79
CA PHE A 432 17.08 -9.63 20.27
C PHE A 432 17.55 -9.36 21.71
N SER A 433 18.20 -10.33 22.37
CA SER A 433 18.76 -10.15 23.73
C SER A 433 20.15 -9.49 23.71
N VAL A 434 20.89 -9.60 22.61
CA VAL A 434 22.24 -9.02 22.48
C VAL A 434 22.21 -7.50 22.34
N PRO A 435 23.33 -6.79 22.54
CA PRO A 435 23.45 -5.36 22.20
C PRO A 435 23.19 -5.10 20.70
N PHE A 436 22.64 -3.92 20.35
CA PHE A 436 22.25 -3.58 18.98
C PHE A 436 23.39 -3.74 17.96
N GLU A 437 24.61 -3.43 18.35
CA GLU A 437 25.82 -3.56 17.52
C GLU A 437 26.04 -5.02 17.09
N LYS A 438 25.71 -5.96 17.99
CA LYS A 438 25.84 -7.41 17.77
C LYS A 438 24.58 -8.06 17.20
N LEU A 439 23.47 -7.33 17.10
CA LEU A 439 22.23 -7.84 16.50
C LEU A 439 22.49 -8.24 15.04
N SER A 440 22.36 -9.53 14.75
CA SER A 440 22.58 -10.08 13.42
C SER A 440 21.27 -10.02 12.62
N LEU A 441 21.18 -9.03 11.74
CA LEU A 441 20.08 -8.86 10.78
C LEU A 441 20.69 -8.44 9.43
N PRO A 442 20.04 -8.78 8.30
CA PRO A 442 20.31 -8.13 7.02
C PRO A 442 20.31 -6.62 7.18
N ARG A 443 21.20 -5.92 6.46
CA ARG A 443 21.36 -4.46 6.56
C ARG A 443 20.02 -3.74 6.43
N GLU A 444 19.21 -4.17 5.47
CA GLU A 444 17.89 -3.61 5.16
C GLU A 444 16.93 -3.67 6.35
N LEU A 445 16.98 -4.74 7.16
CA LEU A 445 16.20 -4.84 8.39
C LEU A 445 16.85 -4.07 9.55
N LYS A 446 18.18 -4.16 9.68
CA LYS A 446 18.91 -3.52 10.79
C LYS A 446 18.80 -1.99 10.73
N ASP A 447 18.88 -1.43 9.54
CA ASP A 447 18.69 0.01 9.28
C ASP A 447 17.25 0.46 9.50
N ALA A 448 16.28 -0.45 9.43
CA ALA A 448 14.86 -0.18 9.65
C ALA A 448 14.44 -0.25 11.13
N VAL A 449 15.33 -0.65 12.05
CA VAL A 449 15.07 -0.66 13.50
C VAL A 449 15.07 0.78 14.01
N ILE A 450 13.89 1.31 14.34
CA ILE A 450 13.71 2.67 14.88
C ILE A 450 14.07 2.71 16.36
N VAL A 451 13.47 1.80 17.12
CA VAL A 451 13.67 1.64 18.57
C VAL A 451 14.18 0.24 18.81
N TYR A 452 15.23 0.10 19.60
CA TYR A 452 15.75 -1.17 20.08
C TYR A 452 15.72 -1.20 21.60
N ARG A 453 14.89 -2.09 22.17
CA ARG A 453 14.76 -2.27 23.63
C ARG A 453 14.56 -0.97 24.40
N GLY A 454 13.65 -0.13 23.91
CA GLY A 454 13.30 1.13 24.54
C GLY A 454 14.13 2.35 24.13
N GLN A 455 15.19 2.17 23.33
CA GLN A 455 16.10 3.25 22.94
C GLN A 455 16.08 3.49 21.43
N LEU A 456 16.11 4.75 21.01
CA LEU A 456 16.29 5.10 19.60
C LEU A 456 17.64 4.56 19.10
N THR A 457 17.65 3.90 17.96
CA THR A 457 18.90 3.44 17.34
C THR A 457 19.67 4.63 16.72
N PRO A 458 20.98 4.49 16.42
CA PRO A 458 21.81 5.63 15.99
C PRO A 458 21.25 6.45 14.82
N ARG A 459 20.61 5.80 13.83
CA ARG A 459 20.04 6.46 12.65
C ARG A 459 18.83 7.35 12.99
N TYR A 460 18.14 7.07 14.09
CA TYR A 460 16.88 7.71 14.47
C TYR A 460 16.98 8.56 15.74
N GLN A 461 18.19 8.80 16.26
CA GLN A 461 18.40 9.66 17.43
C GLN A 461 17.83 11.07 17.27
N TYR A 462 17.75 11.59 16.04
CA TYR A 462 17.13 12.89 15.76
C TYR A 462 15.66 12.94 16.18
N LEU A 463 14.95 11.80 16.30
CA LEU A 463 13.56 11.77 16.74
C LEU A 463 13.38 12.22 18.18
N GLN A 464 14.45 12.26 18.99
CA GLN A 464 14.41 12.78 20.35
C GLN A 464 13.84 14.20 20.43
N GLN A 465 14.05 15.03 19.40
CA GLN A 465 13.52 16.40 19.35
C GLN A 465 11.99 16.46 19.22
N PHE A 466 11.35 15.40 18.70
CA PHE A 466 9.90 15.32 18.53
C PHE A 466 9.21 14.57 19.69
N LEU A 467 10.01 13.98 20.59
CA LEU A 467 9.58 13.26 21.78
C LEU A 467 9.63 14.15 23.03
N GLN A 468 9.37 15.46 22.90
CA GLN A 468 9.28 16.38 24.04
C GLN A 468 7.83 16.54 24.49
#